data_AF-A0A0J1GF83-F1
#
_entry.id   AF-A0A0J1GF83-F1
#
_cell.length_a   1.000
_cell.length_b   1.000
_cell.length_c   1.000
_cell.angle_alpha   90.00
_cell.angle_beta   90.00
_cell.angle_gamma   90.00
#
_symmetry.space_group_name_H-M   'P 1'
#
loop_
_entity.id
_entity.type
_entity.pdbx_description
1 polymer ?
#
loop_
_entity_poly.entity_id
_entity_poly.type
_entity_poly.pdbx_seq_one_letter_code
_entity_poly.pdbx_strand_id
1 'polypeptide(L)' 'SLYTACGGIRPAYALPVVLDVGTNNPQRLSDPMYMGWRHPRISVQEYDTFVDDFMQAVKHRWPDALIQFEEF' A
#
# COMPACT_ATOMS: atom_id res chain seq x y z
N SER A 1 8.67 11.81 -0.85
CA SER A 1 9.46 13.04 -1.13
C SER A 1 9.24 14.17 -0.12
N LEU A 2 8.01 14.47 0.30
CA LEU A 2 7.73 15.48 1.34
C LEU A 2 8.39 15.18 2.71
N TYR A 3 8.40 13.92 3.15
CA TYR A 3 9.08 13.53 4.40
C TYR A 3 10.56 13.88 4.45
N THR A 4 11.27 13.71 3.33
CA THR A 4 12.67 14.11 3.23
C THR A 4 12.81 15.61 3.03
N ALA A 5 12.04 16.19 2.10
CA ALA A 5 12.18 17.58 1.70
C ALA A 5 11.74 18.58 2.78
N CYS A 6 10.69 18.25 3.54
CA CYS A 6 10.11 19.12 4.57
C CYS A 6 10.32 18.60 5.99
N GLY A 7 10.39 17.27 6.17
CA GLY A 7 10.54 16.64 7.49
C GLY A 7 11.96 16.24 7.86
N GLY A 8 12.95 16.41 6.97
CA GLY A 8 14.34 16.02 7.21
C GLY A 8 14.58 14.52 7.38
N ILE A 9 13.58 13.67 7.06
CA ILE A 9 13.71 12.22 7.16
C ILE A 9 14.64 11.74 6.05
N ARG A 10 15.73 11.07 6.44
CA ARG A 10 16.67 10.47 5.49
C ARG A 10 15.91 9.49 4.57
N PRO A 11 16.03 9.59 3.23
CA PRO A 11 15.31 8.72 2.30
C PRO A 11 15.55 7.23 2.54
N ALA A 12 16.74 6.87 3.03
CA ALA A 12 17.12 5.50 3.36
C ALA A 12 16.26 4.86 4.47
N TYR A 13 15.46 5.64 5.21
CA TYR A 13 14.53 5.14 6.23
C TYR A 13 13.05 5.31 5.85
N ALA A 14 12.77 5.74 4.62
CA ALA A 14 11.41 5.81 4.10
C ALA A 14 11.19 4.66 3.10
N LEU A 15 10.15 3.87 3.33
CA LEU A 15 9.76 2.78 2.43
C LEU A 15 8.33 3.02 1.92
N PRO A 16 8.15 3.45 0.66
CA PRO A 16 6.82 3.54 0.07
C PRO A 16 6.30 2.13 -0.24
N VAL A 17 5.04 1.86 0.13
CA VAL A 17 4.37 0.58 -0.09
C VAL A 17 3.03 0.83 -0.77
N VAL A 18 2.70 0.01 -1.77
CA VAL A 18 1.38 -0.02 -2.40
C VAL A 18 0.75 -1.38 -2.10
N LEU A 19 -0.46 -1.36 -1.53
CA LEU A 19 -1.27 -2.54 -1.30
C LEU A 19 -2.24 -2.72 -2.47
N ASP A 20 -1.85 -3.54 -3.45
CA ASP A 20 -2.69 -3.81 -4.62
C ASP A 20 -3.72 -4.90 -4.32
N VAL A 21 -4.94 -4.47 -3.98
CA VAL A 21 -6.09 -5.34 -3.70
C VAL A 21 -7.09 -5.37 -4.86
N GLY A 22 -6.62 -5.04 -6.07
CA GLY A 22 -7.43 -4.91 -7.28
C GLY A 22 -8.01 -3.51 -7.47
N THR A 23 -8.72 -3.33 -8.59
CA THR A 23 -9.32 -2.06 -8.99
C THR A 23 -10.70 -2.24 -9.58
N ASN A 24 -11.63 -1.35 -9.21
CA ASN A 24 -12.97 -1.29 -9.80
C ASN A 24 -13.02 -0.32 -11.01
N ASN A 25 -11.88 0.20 -11.46
CA ASN A 25 -11.84 1.08 -12.63
C ASN A 25 -11.83 0.22 -13.92
N PRO A 26 -12.92 0.24 -14.72
CA PRO A 26 -13.02 -0.59 -15.91
C PRO A 26 -12.01 -0.22 -17.00
N GLN A 27 -11.54 1.03 -17.06
CA GLN A 27 -10.52 1.46 -18.01
C GLN A 27 -9.16 0.83 -17.69
N ARG A 28 -8.82 0.68 -16.40
CA ARG A 28 -7.59 0.01 -15.97
C ARG A 28 -7.65 -1.49 -16.20
N LEU A 29 -8.81 -2.11 -15.98
CA LEU A 29 -9.00 -3.54 -16.21
C LEU A 29 -8.93 -3.92 -17.70
N SER A 30 -9.38 -3.03 -18.58
CA SER A 30 -9.32 -3.24 -20.03
C SER A 30 -7.99 -2.83 -20.67
N ASP A 31 -7.13 -2.11 -19.95
CA ASP A 31 -5.85 -1.64 -20.47
C ASP A 31 -4.80 -2.79 -20.50
N PRO A 32 -4.30 -3.19 -21.69
CA PRO A 32 -3.26 -4.21 -21.83
C PRO A 32 -1.91 -3.78 -21.22
N MET A 33 -1.69 -2.50 -20.97
CA MET A 33 -0.50 -1.96 -20.32
C MET A 33 -0.66 -1.77 -18.80
N TYR A 34 -1.82 -2.07 -18.22
CA TYR A 34 -2.00 -2.01 -16.78
C TYR A 34 -1.09 -3.00 -16.06
N MET A 35 -0.23 -2.47 -15.19
CA MET A 35 0.76 -3.26 -14.43
C MET A 35 0.23 -3.79 -13.10
N GLY A 36 -0.92 -3.27 -12.63
CA GLY A 36 -1.53 -3.72 -11.39
C GLY A 36 -2.30 -5.03 -11.56
N TRP A 37 -2.86 -5.51 -10.46
CA TRP A 37 -3.64 -6.72 -10.45
C TRP A 37 -4.96 -6.52 -11.22
N ARG A 38 -5.11 -7.25 -12.33
CA ARG A 38 -6.31 -7.22 -13.19
C ARG A 38 -7.47 -8.00 -12.56
N HIS A 39 -7.94 -7.52 -11.42
CA HIS A 39 -9.05 -8.08 -10.66
C HIS A 39 -9.88 -6.95 -10.07
N PRO A 40 -11.22 -7.08 -9.98
CA PRO A 40 -12.04 -6.19 -9.17
C PRO A 40 -11.52 -6.14 -7.73
N ARG A 41 -11.89 -5.11 -6.96
CA ARG A 41 -11.50 -5.08 -5.54
C ARG A 41 -12.05 -6.32 -4.82
N ILE A 42 -11.21 -6.91 -3.97
CA ILE A 42 -11.60 -8.02 -3.09
C ILE A 42 -12.70 -7.60 -2.12
N SER A 43 -13.30 -8.57 -1.43
CA SER A 43 -14.31 -8.28 -0.41
C SER A 43 -13.71 -7.50 0.77
N VAL A 44 -14.58 -6.81 1.52
CA VAL A 44 -14.15 -6.03 2.70
C VAL A 44 -13.49 -6.95 3.74
N GLN A 45 -13.99 -8.17 3.91
CA GLN A 45 -13.44 -9.12 4.88
C GLN A 45 -12.03 -9.60 4.49
N GLU A 46 -11.81 -9.89 3.21
CA GLU A 46 -10.48 -10.25 2.70
C GLU A 46 -9.52 -9.06 2.78
N TYR A 47 -10.01 -7.86 2.52
CA TYR A 47 -9.26 -6.62 2.67
C TYR A 47 -8.79 -6.40 4.10
N ASP A 48 -9.69 -6.47 5.08
CA ASP A 48 -9.37 -6.28 6.49
C ASP A 48 -8.35 -7.31 6.98
N THR A 49 -8.51 -8.57 6.57
CA THR A 49 -7.56 -9.65 6.88
C THR A 49 -6.18 -9.35 6.29
N PHE A 50 -6.13 -8.94 5.02
CA PHE A 50 -4.88 -8.63 4.34
C PHE A 50 -4.14 -7.44 4.97
N VAL A 51 -4.88 -6.40 5.38
CA VAL A 51 -4.29 -5.24 6.05
C VAL A 51 -3.76 -5.61 7.44
N ASP A 52 -4.47 -6.44 8.21
CA ASP A 52 -3.96 -6.90 9.51
C ASP A 52 -2.67 -7.71 9.34
N ASP A 53 -2.63 -8.66 8.40
CA ASP A 53 -1.42 -9.44 8.10
C ASP A 53 -0.23 -8.55 7.74
N PHE A 54 -0.46 -7.51 6.92
CA PHE A 54 0.55 -6.52 6.58
C PHE A 54 1.04 -5.77 7.82
N MET A 55 0.12 -5.30 8.68
CA MET A 55 0.47 -4.58 9.90
C MET A 55 1.27 -5.44 10.89
N GLN A 56 0.89 -6.71 11.05
CA GLN A 56 1.65 -7.66 11.88
C GLN A 56 3.05 -7.89 11.33
N ALA A 57 3.19 -8.07 10.01
CA ALA A 57 4.48 -8.27 9.36
C ALA A 57 5.42 -7.05 9.52
N VAL A 58 4.89 -5.84 9.32
CA VAL A 58 5.65 -4.59 9.50
C VAL A 58 6.06 -4.44 10.95
N LYS A 59 5.16 -4.64 11.91
CA LYS A 59 5.46 -4.52 13.35
C LYS A 59 6.49 -5.56 13.81
N HIS A 60 6.44 -6.78 13.28
CA HIS A 60 7.42 -7.81 13.58
C HIS A 60 8.82 -7.41 13.07
N ARG A 61 8.91 -6.85 11.87
CA ARG A 61 10.19 -6.48 11.25
C ARG A 61 10.76 -5.16 11.78
N TRP A 62 9.91 -4.18 12.01
CA TRP A 62 10.22 -2.81 12.43
C TRP A 62 9.21 -2.35 13.49
N PRO A 63 9.41 -2.70 14.77
CA PRO A 63 8.42 -2.47 15.83
C PRO A 63 8.13 -0.98 16.10
N ASP A 64 9.11 -0.11 15.84
CA ASP A 64 9.02 1.34 16.09
C ASP A 64 8.78 2.16 14.81
N ALA A 65 8.45 1.50 13.69
CA ALA A 65 8.18 2.20 12.44
C ALA A 65 6.91 3.06 12.55
N LEU A 66 6.99 4.31 12.08
CA LEU A 66 5.82 5.14 11.82
C LEU A 66 5.17 4.68 10.51
N ILE A 67 3.91 4.28 10.59
CA ILE A 67 3.11 3.90 9.42
C ILE A 67 2.11 5.02 9.14
N GLN A 68 2.21 5.61 7.95
CA GLN A 68 1.22 6.56 7.47
C GLN A 68 0.35 5.91 6.39
N PHE A 69 -0.95 6.05 6.56
CA PHE A 69 -1.95 5.69 5.58
C PHE A 69 -2.30 6.92 4.71
N GLU A 70 -2.22 6.78 3.38
CA GLU A 70 -2.67 7.78 2.41
C GLU A 70 -3.65 7.15 1.41
N GLU A 71 -4.72 7.87 1.08
CA GLU A 71 -5.75 7.51 0.08
C GLU A 71 -6.36 6.09 0.21
N PHE A 72 -7.27 5.91 1.18
CA PHE A 72 -8.01 4.67 1.46
C PHE A 72 -9.45 4.69 0.91
#